data_AF-A0AAW2VPX8-F1
#
_entry.id   AF-A0AAW2VPX8-F1
#
_cell.length_a   1.000
_cell.length_b   1.000
_cell.length_c   1.000
_cell.angle_alpha   90.00
_cell.angle_beta   90.00
_cell.angle_gamma   90.00
#
_symmetry.space_group_name_H-M   'P 1'
#
loop_
_entity.id
_entity.type
_entity.pdbx_description
1 polymer ?
#
loop_
_entity_poly.entity_id
_entity_poly.type
_entity_poly.pdbx_seq_one_letter_code
_entity_poly.pdbx_strand_id
1 'polypeptide(L)'
;MGRVLFGVVLLELLTGKIIVSDETGPNLIVGSSTSAEDDDKGRVLRMADVAIRAEVEGKEDALLALLKLGYGCISPVPQKRPSMKEVVHALERFPSSSC
;
A
#
# COMPACT_ATOMS: atom_id res chain seq x y z
N MET A 1 15.94 6.78 -8.49
CA MET A 1 14.95 6.43 -9.53
C MET A 1 14.03 5.28 -9.12
N GLY A 2 14.51 4.20 -8.49
CA GLY A 2 13.69 3.00 -8.22
C GLY A 2 12.58 3.06 -7.15
N ARG A 3 12.48 4.13 -6.34
CA ARG A 3 11.52 4.21 -5.22
C ARG A 3 10.06 4.31 -5.68
N VAL A 4 9.79 5.10 -6.71
CA VAL A 4 8.42 5.34 -7.20
C VAL A 4 7.89 4.09 -7.88
N LEU A 5 8.69 3.46 -8.75
CA LEU A 5 8.32 2.21 -9.42
C LEU A 5 8.02 1.10 -8.41
N PHE A 6 8.83 0.98 -7.37
CA PHE A 6 8.56 0.02 -6.30
C PHE A 6 7.21 0.27 -5.62
N GLY A 7 6.91 1.54 -5.28
CA GLY A 7 5.64 1.88 -4.64
C GLY A 7 4.42 1.62 -5.53
N VAL A 8 4.53 1.88 -6.83
CA VAL A 8 3.49 1.55 -7.82
C VAL A 8 3.25 0.04 -7.82
N VAL A 9 4.29 -0.76 -8.10
CA VAL A 9 4.18 -2.22 -8.18
C VAL A 9 3.65 -2.83 -6.88
N LEU A 10 4.11 -2.33 -5.72
CA LEU A 10 3.61 -2.79 -4.42
C LEU A 10 2.10 -2.58 -4.29
N LEU A 11 1.60 -1.39 -4.63
CA LEU A 11 0.17 -1.11 -4.54
C LEU A 11 -0.65 -1.87 -5.59
N GLU A 12 -0.12 -2.10 -6.79
CA GLU A 12 -0.76 -2.95 -7.79
C GLU A 12 -0.93 -4.38 -7.28
N LEU A 13 0.12 -4.95 -6.66
CA LEU A 13 0.07 -6.28 -6.04
C LEU A 13 -0.91 -6.38 -4.89
N LEU A 14 -1.01 -5.32 -4.06
CA LEU A 14 -1.90 -5.34 -2.90
C LEU A 14 -3.37 -5.15 -3.28
N THR A 15 -3.65 -4.39 -4.33
CA THR A 15 -5.02 -3.97 -4.67
C THR A 15 -5.59 -4.65 -5.92
N GLY A 16 -4.75 -5.30 -6.72
CA GLY A 16 -5.14 -5.89 -8.01
C GLY A 16 -5.49 -4.86 -9.08
N LYS A 17 -5.14 -3.58 -8.86
CA LYS A 17 -5.49 -2.47 -9.74
C LYS A 17 -4.23 -1.93 -10.40
N ILE A 18 -4.31 -1.66 -11.70
CA ILE A 18 -3.23 -0.98 -12.43
C ILE A 18 -3.15 0.47 -12.00
N ILE A 19 -1.95 0.92 -11.61
CA ILE A 19 -1.70 2.30 -11.16
C ILE A 19 -0.87 3.01 -12.23
N VAL A 20 -1.50 3.93 -12.94
CA VAL A 20 -0.83 4.75 -13.94
C VAL A 20 -0.22 5.97 -13.25
N SER A 21 1.11 6.07 -13.30
CA SER A 21 1.84 7.23 -12.83
C SER A 21 1.82 8.32 -13.91
N ASP A 22 0.75 9.09 -13.97
CA ASP A 22 0.71 10.33 -14.75
C ASP A 22 1.53 11.43 -14.02
N GLU A 23 2.09 12.36 -14.78
CA GLU A 23 2.93 13.52 -14.44
C GLU A 23 2.38 14.43 -13.33
N THR A 24 1.13 14.21 -12.93
CA THR A 24 0.44 14.91 -11.84
C THR A 24 0.58 14.18 -10.48
N GLY A 25 1.30 13.07 -10.44
CA GLY A 25 1.36 12.16 -9.29
C GLY A 25 0.38 10.99 -9.46
N PRO A 26 0.56 9.91 -8.71
CA PRO A 26 -0.31 8.74 -8.79
C PRO A 26 -1.73 9.14 -8.39
N ASN A 27 -2.57 9.43 -9.39
CA ASN A 27 -4.01 9.53 -9.22
C ASN A 27 -4.51 8.11 -8.96
N LEU A 28 -4.35 7.68 -7.71
CA LEU A 28 -5.10 6.56 -7.19
C LEU A 28 -6.57 6.99 -7.24
N ILE A 29 -7.32 6.38 -8.15
CA ILE A 29 -8.78 6.31 -8.11
C ILE A 29 -9.14 5.45 -6.89
N VAL A 30 -8.77 5.94 -5.71
CA VAL A 30 -9.26 5.48 -4.42
C VAL A 30 -10.29 6.53 -4.08
N GLY A 31 -11.55 6.16 -4.32
CA GLY A 31 -12.69 7.02 -4.05
C GLY A 31 -12.53 7.67 -2.69
N SER A 32 -12.60 9.00 -2.70
CA SER A 32 -12.76 9.82 -1.51
C SER A 32 -13.82 9.20 -0.60
N SER A 33 -13.42 8.71 0.55
CA SER A 33 -14.34 8.52 1.67
C SER A 33 -13.57 8.70 2.97
N THR A 34 -13.49 9.97 3.35
CA THR A 34 -13.41 10.43 4.72
C THR A 34 -14.43 9.70 5.61
N SER A 35 -14.09 9.53 6.88
CA SER A 35 -14.99 9.32 8.03
C SER A 35 -15.19 7.88 8.52
N ALA A 36 -15.07 7.76 9.84
CA ALA A 36 -15.45 6.66 10.75
C ALA A 36 -14.39 5.57 11.01
N GLU A 37 -13.66 5.82 12.09
CA GLU A 37 -12.61 5.07 12.78
C GLU A 37 -12.95 3.66 13.31
N ASP A 38 -14.18 3.16 13.12
CA ASP A 38 -14.61 1.82 13.59
C ASP A 38 -14.82 0.78 12.46
N ASP A 39 -14.71 1.19 11.20
CA ASP A 39 -14.85 0.33 10.00
C ASP A 39 -13.52 0.24 9.20
N ASP A 40 -12.41 0.64 9.80
CA ASP A 40 -11.14 0.82 9.08
C ASP A 40 -10.56 -0.53 8.61
N LYS A 41 -10.68 -1.59 9.41
CA LYS A 41 -10.23 -2.95 9.05
C LYS A 41 -11.03 -3.53 7.88
N GLY A 42 -12.35 -3.39 7.91
CA GLY A 42 -13.23 -3.85 6.84
C GLY A 42 -12.96 -3.11 5.52
N ARG A 43 -12.65 -1.81 5.58
CA ARG A 43 -12.27 -1.01 4.41
C ARG A 43 -10.90 -1.40 3.85
N VAL A 44 -9.90 -1.57 4.70
CA VAL A 44 -8.56 -2.01 4.31
C VAL A 44 -8.63 -3.39 3.63
N LEU A 45 -9.40 -4.32 4.19
CA LEU A 45 -9.62 -5.63 3.59
C LEU A 45 -10.33 -5.56 2.22
N ARG A 46 -11.25 -4.60 2.02
CA ARG A 46 -11.91 -4.36 0.72
C ARG A 46 -10.98 -3.76 -0.32
N MET A 47 -9.90 -3.10 0.11
CA MET A 47 -8.88 -2.59 -0.80
C MET A 47 -7.94 -3.69 -1.30
N ALA A 48 -7.86 -4.83 -0.59
CA ALA A 48 -7.05 -5.96 -1.01
C ALA A 48 -7.55 -6.57 -2.33
N ASP A 49 -6.63 -7.04 -3.16
CA ASP A 49 -6.96 -7.91 -4.29
C ASP A 49 -7.74 -9.12 -3.77
N VAL A 50 -8.80 -9.49 -4.48
CA VAL A 50 -9.62 -10.68 -4.21
C VAL A 50 -8.74 -11.93 -4.14
N ALA A 51 -7.66 -12.00 -4.93
CA ALA A 51 -6.73 -13.12 -4.97
C ALA A 51 -5.95 -13.32 -3.65
N ILE A 52 -5.70 -12.25 -2.89
CA ILE A 52 -4.94 -12.32 -1.61
C ILE A 52 -5.82 -12.07 -0.39
N ARG A 53 -7.10 -11.73 -0.59
CA ARG A 53 -7.98 -11.24 0.47
C ARG A 53 -8.14 -12.22 1.64
N ALA A 54 -8.20 -13.52 1.35
CA ALA A 54 -8.26 -14.57 2.37
C ALA A 54 -6.95 -14.67 3.19
N GLU A 55 -5.79 -14.39 2.58
CA GLU A 55 -4.48 -14.50 3.23
C GLU A 55 -4.19 -13.32 4.18
N VAL A 56 -4.84 -12.18 3.92
CA VAL A 56 -4.70 -10.92 4.67
C VAL A 56 -5.87 -10.67 5.63
N GLU A 57 -6.87 -11.53 5.64
CA GLU A 57 -7.96 -11.50 6.63
C GLU A 57 -7.40 -11.76 8.04
N GLY A 58 -7.72 -10.89 9.00
CA GLY A 58 -7.10 -10.86 10.32
C GLY A 58 -5.69 -10.25 10.36
N LYS A 59 -5.14 -9.80 9.22
CA LYS A 59 -3.85 -9.09 9.11
C LYS A 59 -4.04 -7.68 8.56
N GLU A 60 -5.19 -7.04 8.83
CA GLU A 60 -5.54 -5.74 8.24
C GLU A 60 -4.57 -4.63 8.64
N ASP A 61 -4.03 -4.68 9.87
CA ASP A 61 -3.04 -3.70 10.34
C ASP A 61 -1.72 -3.80 9.55
N ALA A 62 -1.32 -5.01 9.16
CA ALA A 62 -0.17 -5.25 8.30
C ALA A 62 -0.45 -4.78 6.86
N LEU A 63 -1.62 -5.12 6.31
CA LEU A 63 -2.02 -4.64 4.99
C LEU A 63 -2.07 -3.10 4.93
N LEU A 64 -2.61 -2.45 5.95
CA LEU A 64 -2.64 -0.99 6.06
C LEU A 64 -1.23 -0.38 6.08
N ALA A 65 -0.30 -0.99 6.80
CA ALA A 65 1.09 -0.53 6.82
C ALA A 65 1.79 -0.70 5.46
N LEU A 66 1.53 -1.80 4.73
CA LEU A 66 2.02 -2.00 3.36
C LEU A 66 1.47 -0.95 2.40
N LEU A 67 0.16 -0.67 2.48
CA LEU A 67 -0.47 0.38 1.69
C LEU A 67 0.18 1.74 1.98
N LYS A 68 0.31 2.13 3.27
CA LYS A 68 0.98 3.37 3.68
C LYS A 68 2.41 3.46 3.15
N LEU A 69 3.16 2.35 3.16
CA LEU A 69 4.51 2.29 2.61
C LEU A 69 4.52 2.55 1.10
N GLY A 70 3.62 1.91 0.35
CA GLY A 70 3.45 2.13 -1.09
C GLY A 70 3.13 3.58 -1.43
N TYR A 71 2.16 4.18 -0.72
CA TYR A 71 1.82 5.61 -0.86
C TYR A 71 2.98 6.54 -0.52
N GLY A 72 3.78 6.21 0.51
CA GLY A 72 4.99 6.96 0.85
C GLY A 72 6.01 6.95 -0.29
N CYS A 73 6.21 5.81 -0.94
CA CYS A 73 7.16 5.63 -2.04
C CYS A 73 6.80 6.48 -3.28
N ILE A 74 5.51 6.64 -3.55
CA ILE A 74 4.99 7.38 -4.70
C ILE A 74 4.60 8.84 -4.39
N SER A 75 4.91 9.31 -3.17
CA SER A 75 4.55 10.67 -2.74
C SER A 75 5.01 11.71 -3.78
N PRO A 76 4.18 12.71 -4.14
CA PRO A 76 4.59 13.77 -5.06
C PRO A 76 5.69 14.65 -4.44
N VAL A 77 5.85 14.63 -3.11
CA VAL A 77 6.88 15.36 -2.37
C VAL A 77 8.11 14.44 -2.19
N PRO A 78 9.25 14.69 -2.89
CA PRO A 78 10.40 13.79 -2.85
C PRO A 78 11.00 13.59 -1.45
N GLN A 79 10.89 14.59 -0.58
CA GLN A 79 11.39 14.56 0.80
C GLN A 79 10.59 13.62 1.71
N LYS A 80 9.33 13.34 1.36
CA LYS A 80 8.47 12.40 2.09
C LYS A 80 8.69 10.94 1.64
N ARG A 81 9.43 10.73 0.54
CA ARG A 81 9.69 9.39 0.02
C ARG A 81 10.75 8.70 0.90
N PRO A 82 10.43 7.54 1.49
CA PRO A 82 11.43 6.77 2.25
C PRO A 82 12.59 6.38 1.34
N SER A 83 13.78 6.18 1.89
CA SER A 83 14.89 5.54 1.20
C SER A 83 14.57 4.07 0.91
N MET A 84 15.21 3.47 -0.11
CA MET A 84 15.03 2.03 -0.36
C MET A 84 15.44 1.17 0.85
N LYS A 85 16.36 1.66 1.67
CA LYS A 85 16.79 0.97 2.90
C LYS A 85 15.66 0.94 3.94
N GLU A 86 14.98 2.06 4.12
CA GLU A 86 13.79 2.15 4.99
C GLU A 86 12.62 1.33 4.46
N VAL A 87 12.44 1.27 3.14
CA VAL A 87 11.43 0.43 2.49
C VAL A 87 11.66 -1.05 2.79
N VAL A 88 12.88 -1.55 2.57
CA VAL A 88 13.22 -2.95 2.86
C VAL A 88 13.05 -3.26 4.35
N HIS A 89 13.54 -2.38 5.23
CA HIS A 89 13.39 -2.55 6.67
C HIS A 89 11.93 -2.58 7.14
N ALA A 90 11.06 -1.77 6.51
CA ALA A 90 9.63 -1.82 6.76
C ALA A 90 9.01 -3.13 6.27
N LEU A 91 9.50 -3.68 5.15
CA LEU A 91 9.00 -4.94 4.60
C LEU A 91 9.38 -6.15 5.45
N GLU A 92 10.60 -6.19 5.98
CA GLU A 92 11.09 -7.25 6.88
C GLU A 92 10.31 -7.33 8.20
N ARG A 93 9.64 -6.23 8.58
CA ARG A 93 8.79 -6.17 9.78
C ARG A 93 7.41 -6.78 9.56
N PHE A 94 7.01 -7.10 8.32
CA PHE A 94 5.74 -7.78 8.10
C PHE A 94 5.83 -9.21 8.61
N PRO A 95 4.82 -9.68 9.36
CA PRO A 95 4.77 -11.06 9.79
C PRO A 95 4.67 -11.94 8.55
N SER A 96 5.81 -12.50 8.12
CA SER A 96 5.82 -13.63 7.21
C SER A 96 5.06 -14.75 7.89
N SER A 97 4.11 -15.35 7.20
CA SER A 97 3.56 -16.65 7.58
C SER A 97 4.72 -17.65 7.51
N SER A 98 5.57 -17.72 8.53
CA SER A 98 6.46 -18.85 8.71
C SER A 98 5.57 -19.99 9.16
N CYS A 99 5.29 -20.91 8.22
CA CYS A 99 4.85 -22.25 8.58
C CYS A 99 5.90 -22.95 9.44
#